data_AF-A0A7C8ZDY4-F1
#
_entry.id   AF-A0A7C8ZDY4-F1
#
_cell.length_a   1.000
_cell.length_b   1.000
_cell.length_c   1.000
_cell.angle_alpha   90.00
_cell.angle_beta   90.00
_cell.angle_gamma   90.00
#
_symmetry.space_group_name_H-M   'P 1'
#
loop_
_entity.id
_entity.type
_entity.pdbx_description
1 polymer ?
#
loop_
_entity_poly.entity_id
_entity_poly.type
_entity_poly.pdbx_seq_one_letter_code
_entity_poly.pdbx_strand_id
1 'polypeptide(L)'
;MLGQNTHRALAQLAQKYGPIMSLRLGQVPTIVVSSAQAAKLFLKQHDAVFANRPRLLAWDHIGYGAKDVAFTPHGEYWRRMRKMCTLHLLSVPKVAEFEGLRRAEIEWAVRRLAEARDAVDVGERMGKFFFFLTPKEGLY
;
A
#
# COMPACT_ATOMS: atom_id res chain seq x y z
N MET A 1 19.97 -8.08 -13.11
CA MET A 1 19.00 -9.08 -13.63
C MET A 1 17.52 -8.69 -13.48
N LEU A 2 17.12 -7.70 -12.68
CA LEU A 2 15.74 -7.15 -12.69
C LEU A 2 15.66 -5.65 -13.03
N GLY A 3 16.81 -4.98 -13.13
CA GLY A 3 16.92 -3.57 -13.51
C GLY A 3 16.29 -2.62 -12.47
N GLN A 4 16.18 -1.34 -12.83
CA GLN A 4 15.51 -0.33 -11.99
C GLN A 4 13.98 -0.56 -11.92
N ASN A 5 13.40 -1.20 -12.94
CA ASN A 5 11.96 -1.42 -13.06
C ASN A 5 11.61 -2.90 -12.91
N THR A 6 11.78 -3.44 -11.69
CA THR A 6 11.57 -4.86 -11.38
C THR A 6 10.21 -5.37 -11.85
N HIS A 7 9.12 -4.61 -11.65
CA HIS A 7 7.78 -5.03 -12.04
C HIS A 7 7.63 -5.23 -13.57
N ARG A 8 8.31 -4.41 -14.39
CA ARG A 8 8.32 -4.56 -15.86
C ARG A 8 9.12 -5.77 -16.30
N ALA A 9 10.29 -5.99 -15.68
CA ALA A 9 11.10 -7.17 -15.95
C ALA A 9 10.34 -8.46 -15.62
N LEU A 10 9.63 -8.50 -14.50
CA LEU A 10 8.78 -9.63 -14.12
C LEU A 10 7.64 -9.85 -15.13
N ALA A 11 7.00 -8.79 -15.62
CA ALA A 11 5.97 -8.91 -16.65
C ALA A 11 6.51 -9.50 -17.97
N GLN A 12 7.71 -9.08 -18.40
CA GLN A 12 8.37 -9.65 -19.58
C GLN A 12 8.74 -11.13 -19.38
N LEU A 13 9.22 -11.50 -18.20
CA LEU A 13 9.49 -12.91 -17.86
C LEU A 13 8.21 -13.74 -17.89
N ALA A 14 7.09 -13.22 -17.41
CA ALA A 14 5.81 -13.92 -17.44
C ALA A 14 5.31 -14.18 -18.88
N GLN A 15 5.63 -13.32 -19.84
CA GLN A 15 5.32 -13.57 -21.25
C GLN A 15 6.10 -14.77 -21.81
N LYS A 16 7.31 -15.03 -21.30
CA LYS A 16 8.18 -16.11 -21.75
C LYS A 16 7.94 -17.43 -21.01
N TYR A 17 7.72 -17.37 -19.70
CA TYR A 17 7.68 -18.54 -18.82
C TYR A 17 6.27 -18.88 -18.31
N GLY A 18 5.29 -18.02 -18.59
CA GLY A 18 3.90 -18.20 -18.20
C GLY A 18 3.49 -17.39 -16.97
N PRO A 19 2.19 -17.40 -16.63
CA PRO A 19 1.59 -16.53 -15.63
C PRO A 19 1.93 -16.89 -14.18
N ILE A 20 2.47 -18.08 -13.93
CA ILE A 20 2.97 -18.54 -12.63
C ILE A 20 4.39 -19.03 -12.86
N MET A 21 5.37 -18.37 -12.25
CA MET A 21 6.78 -18.68 -12.43
C MET A 21 7.52 -18.72 -11.09
N SER A 22 8.50 -19.61 -11.00
CA SER A 22 9.40 -19.71 -9.85
C SER A 22 10.68 -18.95 -10.14
N LEU A 23 11.06 -18.07 -9.23
CA LEU A 23 12.27 -17.25 -9.29
C LEU A 23 12.97 -17.27 -7.94
N ARG A 24 14.27 -16.99 -7.93
CA ARG A 24 15.03 -16.79 -6.69
C ARG A 24 15.36 -15.31 -6.55
N LEU A 25 14.76 -14.64 -5.58
CA LEU A 25 15.02 -13.23 -5.28
C LEU A 25 16.08 -13.17 -4.17
N GLY A 26 17.34 -12.98 -4.57
CA GLY A 26 18.48 -13.11 -3.66
C GLY A 26 18.60 -14.54 -3.16
N GLN A 27 18.44 -14.75 -1.85
CA GLN A 27 18.45 -16.08 -1.26
C GLN A 27 17.05 -16.71 -1.10
N VAL A 28 15.99 -15.95 -1.38
CA VAL A 28 14.60 -16.35 -1.09
C VAL A 28 13.94 -16.95 -2.35
N PRO A 29 13.53 -18.22 -2.34
CA PRO A 29 12.67 -18.78 -3.39
C PRO A 29 11.33 -18.04 -3.41
N THR A 30 10.87 -17.64 -4.58
CA THR A 30 9.68 -16.80 -4.76
C THR A 30 8.84 -17.27 -5.94
N ILE A 31 7.55 -17.45 -5.72
CA ILE A 31 6.58 -17.65 -6.79
C ILE A 31 6.02 -16.29 -7.19
N VAL A 32 6.10 -15.96 -8.49
CA VAL A 32 5.53 -14.74 -9.06
C VAL A 32 4.28 -15.09 -9.85
N VAL A 33 3.19 -14.37 -9.54
CA VAL A 33 1.87 -14.53 -10.14
C VAL A 33 1.55 -13.30 -10.97
N SER A 34 1.36 -13.47 -12.28
CA SER A 34 1.34 -12.38 -13.26
C SER A 34 0.08 -12.35 -14.15
N SER A 35 -1.00 -13.02 -13.75
CA SER A 35 -2.30 -12.90 -14.42
C SER A 35 -3.44 -12.76 -13.42
N ALA A 36 -4.53 -12.11 -13.84
CA ALA A 36 -5.70 -11.92 -12.99
C ALA A 36 -6.36 -13.26 -12.60
N GLN A 37 -6.41 -14.21 -13.53
CA GLN A 37 -6.95 -15.55 -13.27
C GLN A 37 -6.10 -16.29 -12.23
N ALA A 38 -4.77 -16.27 -12.37
CA ALA A 38 -3.89 -16.88 -11.38
C ALA A 38 -3.98 -16.15 -10.04
N ALA A 39 -3.97 -14.81 -10.00
CA ALA A 39 -4.11 -14.03 -8.77
C ALA A 39 -5.42 -14.35 -8.03
N LYS A 40 -6.53 -14.63 -8.75
CA LYS A 40 -7.80 -15.07 -8.14
C LYS A 40 -7.67 -16.40 -7.38
N LEU A 41 -6.84 -17.34 -7.87
CA LEU A 41 -6.59 -18.60 -7.18
C LEU A 41 -5.94 -18.33 -5.81
N PHE A 42 -4.90 -17.50 -5.77
CA PHE A 42 -4.11 -17.24 -4.56
C PHE A 42 -4.81 -16.27 -3.58
N LEU A 43 -5.44 -15.21 -4.09
CA LEU A 43 -5.96 -14.11 -3.28
C LEU A 43 -7.46 -14.23 -2.95
N LYS A 44 -8.17 -15.20 -3.54
CA LYS A 44 -9.59 -15.47 -3.22
C LYS A 44 -9.88 -16.92 -2.91
N GLN A 45 -9.47 -17.86 -3.77
CA GLN A 45 -9.84 -19.26 -3.57
C GLN A 45 -9.02 -19.94 -2.46
N HIS A 46 -7.74 -19.59 -2.35
CA HIS A 46 -6.81 -20.10 -1.35
C HIS A 46 -6.25 -18.98 -0.47
N ASP A 47 -7.03 -17.92 -0.25
CA ASP A 47 -6.60 -16.71 0.45
C ASP A 47 -6.08 -17.01 1.86
N ALA A 48 -6.72 -17.92 2.61
CA ALA A 48 -6.30 -18.31 3.95
C ALA A 48 -4.90 -18.95 3.97
N VAL A 49 -4.54 -19.71 2.93
CA VAL A 49 -3.22 -20.36 2.81
C VAL A 49 -2.14 -19.33 2.51
N PHE A 50 -2.45 -18.34 1.66
CA PHE A 50 -1.51 -17.30 1.22
C PHE A 50 -1.66 -15.98 2.00
N ALA A 51 -2.44 -15.97 3.08
CA ALA A 51 -2.71 -14.76 3.86
C ALA A 51 -1.48 -14.27 4.64
N ASN A 52 -0.54 -15.16 4.94
CA ASN A 52 0.60 -14.82 5.77
C ASN A 52 1.59 -13.88 5.04
N ARG A 53 2.35 -13.10 5.81
CA ARG A 53 3.38 -12.20 5.30
C ARG A 53 4.77 -12.73 5.66
N PRO A 54 5.73 -12.74 4.71
CA PRO A 54 7.10 -13.09 5.04
C PRO A 54 7.65 -12.05 6.02
N ARG A 55 8.22 -12.53 7.13
CA ARG A 55 8.85 -11.66 8.12
C ARG A 55 10.16 -11.13 7.55
N LEU A 56 10.26 -9.81 7.40
CA LEU A 56 11.47 -9.13 6.96
C LEU A 56 11.95 -8.24 8.09
N LEU A 57 13.26 -8.22 8.35
CA LEU A 57 13.87 -7.43 9.43
C LEU A 57 13.49 -5.95 9.35
N ALA A 58 13.39 -5.38 8.14
CA ALA A 58 12.95 -4.01 7.95
C ALA A 58 11.54 -3.75 8.53
N TRP A 59 10.62 -4.70 8.39
CA TRP A 59 9.26 -4.58 8.94
C TRP A 59 9.20 -4.81 10.44
N ASP A 60 10.14 -5.56 11.02
CA ASP A 60 10.25 -5.64 12.48
C ASP A 60 10.62 -4.26 13.07
N HIS A 61 11.49 -3.50 12.40
CA HIS A 61 11.87 -2.17 12.86
C HIS A 61 10.80 -1.10 12.57
N ILE A 62 10.23 -1.08 11.36
CA ILE A 62 9.23 -0.06 10.98
C ILE A 62 7.86 -0.36 11.60
N GLY A 63 7.50 -1.63 11.71
CA GLY A 63 6.19 -2.11 12.17
C GLY A 63 6.05 -2.29 13.67
N TYR A 64 6.90 -1.64 14.49
CA TYR A 64 6.91 -1.78 15.95
C TYR A 64 6.96 -3.25 16.42
N GLY A 65 7.88 -4.03 15.84
CA GLY A 65 8.00 -5.47 16.05
C GLY A 65 6.94 -6.29 15.31
N ALA A 66 6.60 -5.88 14.07
CA ALA A 66 5.57 -6.51 13.23
C ALA A 66 4.20 -6.61 13.92
N LYS A 67 3.78 -5.51 14.56
CA LYS A 67 2.45 -5.32 15.17
C LYS A 67 1.56 -4.36 14.37
N ASP A 68 2.02 -3.88 13.21
CA ASP A 68 1.24 -3.04 12.31
C ASP A 68 0.23 -3.84 11.46
N VAL A 69 -0.80 -3.19 10.93
CA VAL A 69 -1.88 -3.89 10.19
C VAL A 69 -1.43 -4.44 8.82
N ALA A 70 -0.32 -3.95 8.26
CA ALA A 70 0.14 -4.30 6.92
C ALA A 70 1.07 -5.53 6.90
N PHE A 71 1.97 -5.66 7.87
CA PHE A 71 3.04 -6.65 7.92
C PHE A 71 2.95 -7.63 9.10
N THR A 72 2.02 -7.44 10.04
CA THR A 72 1.78 -8.45 11.08
C THR A 72 1.38 -9.80 10.44
N PRO A 73 1.94 -10.93 10.90
CA PRO A 73 1.53 -12.26 10.47
C PRO A 73 0.01 -12.49 10.61
N HIS A 74 -0.55 -13.27 9.68
CA HIS A 74 -1.98 -13.55 9.71
C HIS A 74 -2.36 -14.35 10.96
N GLY A 75 -3.33 -13.86 11.74
CA GLY A 75 -3.74 -14.47 13.00
C GLY A 75 -4.87 -13.70 13.68
N GLU A 76 -5.24 -14.11 14.89
CA GLU A 76 -6.36 -13.49 15.62
C GLU A 76 -6.15 -12.01 15.90
N TYR A 77 -4.91 -11.63 16.24
CA TYR A 77 -4.55 -10.24 16.48
C TYR A 77 -4.74 -9.41 15.20
N TRP A 78 -4.18 -9.84 14.07
CA TRP A 78 -4.35 -9.14 12.80
C TRP A 78 -5.82 -9.03 12.39
N ARG A 79 -6.63 -10.10 12.56
CA ARG A 79 -8.07 -10.06 12.26
C ARG A 79 -8.81 -9.03 13.12
N ARG A 80 -8.49 -8.96 14.43
CA ARG A 80 -9.07 -7.95 15.35
C ARG A 80 -8.68 -6.54 14.95
N MET A 81 -7.41 -6.29 14.70
CA MET A 81 -6.92 -4.97 14.28
C MET A 81 -7.53 -4.54 12.95
N ARG A 82 -7.57 -5.42 11.96
CA ARG A 82 -8.22 -5.14 10.67
C ARG A 82 -9.70 -4.82 10.84
N LYS A 83 -10.43 -5.59 11.66
CA LYS A 83 -11.85 -5.33 11.96
C LYS A 83 -12.03 -3.94 12.59
N MET A 84 -11.20 -3.60 13.57
CA MET A 84 -11.25 -2.29 14.23
C MET A 84 -11.00 -1.15 13.23
N CYS A 85 -9.96 -1.25 12.39
CA CYS A 85 -9.68 -0.25 11.35
C CYS A 85 -10.85 -0.10 10.38
N THR A 86 -11.40 -1.20 9.87
CA THR A 86 -12.51 -1.16 8.91
C THR A 86 -13.78 -0.57 9.52
N LEU A 87 -14.11 -0.90 10.77
CA LEU A 87 -15.36 -0.45 11.39
C LEU A 87 -15.29 0.97 11.94
N HIS A 88 -14.15 1.38 12.48
CA HIS A 88 -14.07 2.62 13.26
C HIS A 88 -13.22 3.71 12.62
N LEU A 89 -12.25 3.36 11.76
CA LEU A 89 -11.34 4.35 11.16
C LEU A 89 -11.65 4.58 9.67
N LEU A 90 -11.97 3.51 8.95
CA LEU A 90 -12.14 3.49 7.49
C LEU A 90 -13.57 3.14 7.07
N SER A 91 -14.54 3.27 7.98
CA SER A 91 -15.96 3.07 7.65
C SER A 91 -16.51 4.23 6.84
N VAL A 92 -17.56 3.98 6.04
CA VAL A 92 -18.17 5.01 5.20
C VAL A 92 -18.56 6.27 5.98
N PRO A 93 -19.23 6.19 7.15
CA PRO A 93 -19.56 7.39 7.92
C PRO A 93 -18.32 8.12 8.41
N LYS A 94 -17.29 7.38 8.85
CA LYS A 94 -16.04 7.99 9.33
C LYS A 94 -15.30 8.70 8.22
N VAL A 95 -15.21 8.09 7.04
CA VAL A 95 -14.62 8.72 5.87
C VAL A 95 -15.40 9.97 5.47
N ALA A 96 -16.74 9.93 5.50
CA ALA A 96 -17.58 11.09 5.19
C ALA A 96 -17.40 12.25 6.19
N GLU A 97 -17.20 11.96 7.48
CA GLU A 97 -16.92 12.97 8.52
C GLU A 97 -15.70 13.84 8.16
N PHE A 98 -14.65 13.25 7.57
CA PHE A 98 -13.45 13.96 7.13
C PHE A 98 -13.56 14.57 5.72
N GLU A 99 -14.74 14.56 5.08
CA GLU A 99 -14.91 15.12 3.73
C GLU A 99 -14.55 16.61 3.68
N GLY A 100 -15.02 17.41 4.65
CA GLY A 100 -14.77 18.84 4.70
C GLY A 100 -13.27 19.17 4.78
N LEU A 101 -12.54 18.45 5.63
CA LEU A 101 -11.09 18.60 5.75
C LEU A 101 -10.38 18.26 4.44
N ARG A 102 -10.71 17.11 3.83
CA ARG A 102 -10.12 16.72 2.54
C ARG A 102 -10.41 17.73 1.44
N ARG A 103 -11.64 18.25 1.38
CA ARG A 103 -12.03 19.29 0.42
C ARG A 103 -11.20 20.56 0.61
N ALA A 104 -11.08 21.05 1.84
CA ALA A 104 -10.30 22.25 2.15
C ALA A 104 -8.82 22.09 1.77
N GLU A 105 -8.19 20.95 2.08
CA GLU A 105 -6.80 20.68 1.73
C GLU A 105 -6.61 20.62 0.19
N ILE A 106 -7.55 20.00 -0.54
CA ILE A 106 -7.48 19.93 -2.02
C ILE A 106 -7.65 21.32 -2.63
N GLU A 107 -8.63 22.10 -2.16
CA GLU A 107 -8.84 23.47 -2.63
C GLU A 107 -7.61 24.36 -2.39
N TRP A 108 -6.98 24.23 -1.22
CA TRP A 108 -5.73 24.92 -0.92
C TRP A 108 -4.61 24.50 -1.88
N ALA A 109 -4.43 23.20 -2.11
CA ALA A 109 -3.41 22.67 -3.01
C ALA A 109 -3.61 23.18 -4.46
N VAL A 110 -4.85 23.17 -4.95
CA VAL A 110 -5.23 23.65 -6.28
C VAL A 110 -4.97 25.16 -6.43
N ARG A 111 -5.40 25.98 -5.46
CA ARG A 111 -5.14 27.44 -5.48
C ARG A 111 -3.65 27.72 -5.56
N ARG A 112 -2.86 27.04 -4.72
CA ARG A 112 -1.41 27.23 -4.71
C ARG A 112 -0.76 26.81 -6.03
N LEU A 113 -1.34 25.84 -6.75
CA LEU A 113 -0.86 25.44 -8.07
C LEU A 113 -1.23 26.49 -9.13
N ALA A 114 -2.44 27.05 -9.06
CA ALA A 114 -2.88 28.11 -9.95
C ALA A 114 -2.07 29.42 -9.79
N GLU A 115 -1.59 29.70 -8.58
CA GLU A 115 -0.73 30.86 -8.28
C GLU A 115 0.75 30.67 -8.66
N ALA A 116 1.16 29.44 -8.98
CA ALA A 116 2.55 29.16 -9.29
C ALA A 116 2.94 29.82 -10.62
N ARG A 117 4.04 30.56 -10.60
CA ARG A 117 4.59 31.25 -11.79
C ARG A 117 5.64 30.44 -12.53
N ASP A 118 6.19 29.42 -11.86
CA ASP A 118 7.24 28.54 -12.35
C ASP A 118 6.76 27.09 -12.39
N ALA A 119 7.55 26.23 -13.03
CA ALA A 119 7.31 24.79 -13.04
C ALA A 119 7.26 24.24 -11.60
N VAL A 120 6.22 23.45 -11.29
CA VAL A 120 6.01 22.84 -9.98
C VAL A 120 6.15 21.33 -10.09
N ASP A 121 6.93 20.71 -9.19
CA ASP A 121 6.90 19.27 -9.00
C ASP A 121 5.62 18.87 -8.25
N VAL A 122 4.63 18.41 -9.01
CA VAL A 122 3.35 17.95 -8.46
C VAL A 122 3.54 16.68 -7.62
N GLY A 123 4.52 15.84 -7.93
CA GLY A 123 4.79 14.60 -7.19
C GLY A 123 5.25 14.88 -5.76
N GLU A 124 6.24 15.77 -5.59
CA GLU A 124 6.70 16.21 -4.28
C GLU A 124 5.56 16.83 -3.46
N ARG A 125 4.75 17.66 -4.12
CA ARG A 125 3.67 18.43 -3.50
C ARG A 125 2.50 17.56 -3.07
N MET A 126 2.14 16.57 -3.90
CA MET A 126 1.15 15.55 -3.56
C MET A 126 1.67 14.60 -2.48
N GLY A 127 2.97 14.30 -2.44
CA GLY A 127 3.59 13.54 -1.36
C GLY A 127 3.40 14.21 0.00
N LYS A 128 3.60 15.54 0.06
CA LYS A 128 3.32 16.36 1.24
C LYS A 128 1.84 16.33 1.62
N PHE A 129 0.93 16.44 0.65
CA PHE A 129 -0.52 16.36 0.86
C PHE A 129 -0.96 15.05 1.55
N PHE A 130 -0.40 13.90 1.14
CA PHE A 130 -0.75 12.61 1.74
C PHE A 130 -0.32 12.49 3.22
N PHE A 131 0.78 13.16 3.59
CA PHE A 131 1.22 13.29 4.98
C PHE A 131 0.32 14.25 5.78
N PHE A 132 -0.19 15.32 5.16
CA PHE A 132 -1.08 16.32 5.77
C PHE A 132 -2.54 15.89 6.00
N LEU A 133 -2.95 14.70 5.56
CA LEU A 133 -4.23 14.11 5.98
C LEU A 133 -4.21 13.57 7.43
N THR A 134 -3.06 13.66 8.12
CA THR A 134 -2.99 13.58 9.58
C THR A 134 -3.06 15.00 10.17
N PRO A 135 -3.81 15.22 11.28
CA PRO A 135 -4.09 16.55 11.78
C PRO A 135 -2.78 17.32 12.04
N LYS A 136 -2.70 18.56 11.57
CA LYS A 136 -1.67 19.49 12.04
C LYS A 136 -1.91 19.72 13.53
N GLU A 137 -0.93 19.36 14.37
CA GLU A 137 -0.86 19.90 15.72
C GLU A 137 -0.85 21.43 15.59
N GLY A 138 -1.85 22.10 16.19
CA GLY A 138 -1.95 23.56 16.14
C GLY A 138 -3.35 24.18 16.17
N LEU A 139 -4.42 23.41 16.41
CA LEU A 139 -5.74 23.98 16.76
C LEU A 139 -6.42 23.16 17.87
N TYR A 140 -5.82 23.22 19.07
CA TYR A 140 -6.51 23.29 20.35
C TYR A 140 -5.73 24.25 21.24
#